data_AF-A0A1M3BJH4-F1
#
_entry.id   AF-A0A1M3BJH4-F1
#
_cell.length_a   1.000
_cell.length_b   1.000
_cell.length_c   1.000
_cell.angle_alpha   90.00
_cell.angle_beta   90.00
_cell.angle_gamma   90.00
#
_symmetry.space_group_name_H-M   'P 1'
#
loop_
_entity.id
_entity.type
_entity.pdbx_description
1 polymer ?
#
loop_
_entity_poly.entity_id
_entity_poly.type
_entity_poly.pdbx_seq_one_letter_code
_entity_poly.pdbx_strand_id
1 'polypeptide(L)'
;MEAELRELLRPHGGPCVAGIGTFDGVHAGHRRVIGAARERAREAGLRAVAVTFSPRPDVALRPDEALPDLCSLEERVERLVRAGAGDVVVIPFTAELAEMSAVVFVDLLRDELGVRELCVGEDFALGRNRAADVPALRELGLTVICPPLVLAEDGGKLSSSTLRRRAAVAGVGAR
;
A
#
# COMPACT_ATOMS: atom_id res chain seq x y z
N MET A 1 -6.30 -17.13 7.71
CA MET A 1 -6.29 -15.73 7.20
C MET A 1 -6.56 -14.69 8.28
N GLU A 2 -7.78 -14.47 8.78
CA GLU A 2 -8.00 -13.40 9.79
C GLU A 2 -7.11 -13.55 11.02
N ALA A 3 -7.04 -14.74 11.61
CA ALA A 3 -6.19 -15.01 12.79
C ALA A 3 -4.70 -14.73 12.51
N GLU A 4 -4.20 -15.12 11.33
CA GLU A 4 -2.82 -14.87 10.91
C GLU A 4 -2.56 -13.36 10.73
N LEU A 5 -3.52 -12.62 10.17
CA LEU A 5 -3.42 -11.16 10.10
C LEU A 5 -3.42 -10.52 11.48
N ARG A 6 -4.22 -11.02 12.44
CA ARG A 6 -4.17 -10.52 13.82
C ARG A 6 -2.78 -10.73 14.42
N GLU A 7 -2.22 -11.94 14.28
CA GLU A 7 -0.86 -12.24 14.76
C GLU A 7 0.21 -11.38 14.08
N LEU A 8 0.06 -11.11 12.79
CA LEU A 8 0.96 -10.25 12.03
C LEU A 8 0.87 -8.77 12.43
N LEU A 9 -0.34 -8.26 12.68
CA LEU A 9 -0.58 -6.83 12.93
C LEU A 9 -0.32 -6.42 14.38
N ARG A 10 -0.63 -7.29 15.35
CA ARG A 10 -0.51 -7.00 16.80
C ARG A 10 0.86 -6.51 17.27
N PRO A 11 1.99 -7.08 16.80
CA PRO A 11 3.33 -6.58 17.19
C PRO A 11 3.56 -5.12 16.79
N HIS A 12 2.85 -4.66 15.76
CA HIS A 12 2.88 -3.29 15.27
C HIS A 12 1.73 -2.44 15.81
N GLY A 13 0.94 -2.96 16.76
CA GLY A 13 -0.27 -2.34 17.26
C GLY A 13 -0.03 -1.01 18.00
N GLY A 14 -0.88 -0.03 17.71
CA GLY A 14 -0.92 1.25 18.40
C GLY A 14 -1.37 2.38 17.48
N PRO A 15 -2.03 3.43 17.99
CA PRO A 15 -2.59 4.51 17.16
C PRO A 15 -1.62 5.02 16.08
N CYS A 16 -2.03 4.92 14.82
CA CYS A 16 -1.19 5.27 13.67
C CYS A 16 -1.97 5.90 12.51
N VAL A 17 -1.24 6.59 11.64
CA VAL A 17 -1.66 6.91 10.28
C VAL A 17 -0.95 5.95 9.34
N ALA A 18 -1.72 5.24 8.52
CA ALA A 18 -1.18 4.22 7.62
C ALA A 18 -1.20 4.69 6.16
N GLY A 19 -0.10 4.50 5.45
CA GLY A 19 -0.10 4.50 3.99
C GLY A 19 -0.22 3.06 3.48
N ILE A 20 -1.19 2.74 2.62
CA ILE A 20 -1.38 1.37 2.12
C ILE A 20 -1.27 1.27 0.59
N GLY A 21 -0.57 0.24 0.12
CA GLY A 21 -0.42 -0.02 -1.31
C GLY A 21 0.62 -1.08 -1.63
N THR A 22 0.69 -1.48 -2.91
CA THR A 22 1.71 -2.44 -3.37
C THR A 22 3.12 -1.85 -3.32
N PHE A 23 3.25 -0.53 -3.37
CA PHE A 23 4.50 0.22 -3.23
C PHE A 23 5.68 -0.24 -4.10
N ASP A 24 5.40 -0.93 -5.21
CA ASP A 24 6.44 -1.47 -6.08
C ASP A 24 7.30 -0.34 -6.69
N GLY A 25 8.62 -0.44 -6.51
CA GLY A 25 9.60 0.57 -6.91
C GLY A 25 9.67 1.83 -6.03
N VAL A 26 8.67 2.07 -5.16
CA VAL A 26 8.55 3.27 -4.30
C VAL A 26 8.84 4.58 -5.08
N HIS A 27 8.15 4.74 -6.20
CA HIS A 27 8.26 5.90 -7.08
C HIS A 27 7.72 7.19 -6.41
N ALA A 28 7.84 8.34 -7.08
CA ALA A 28 7.47 9.64 -6.50
C ALA A 28 6.03 9.70 -5.97
N GLY A 29 5.05 9.11 -6.69
CA GLY A 29 3.68 8.95 -6.19
C GLY A 29 3.58 8.18 -4.86
N HIS A 30 4.30 7.06 -4.70
CA HIS A 30 4.34 6.30 -3.43
C HIS A 30 5.00 7.11 -2.31
N ARG A 31 6.11 7.80 -2.60
CA ARG A 31 6.77 8.68 -1.64
C ARG A 31 5.84 9.80 -1.18
N ARG A 32 4.98 10.31 -2.07
CA ARG A 32 3.97 11.31 -1.72
C ARG A 32 2.90 10.76 -0.77
N VAL A 33 2.45 9.52 -0.97
CA VAL A 33 1.52 8.82 -0.06
C VAL A 33 2.13 8.63 1.32
N ILE A 34 3.35 8.10 1.40
CA ILE A 34 4.04 7.90 2.70
C ILE A 34 4.40 9.23 3.37
N GLY A 35 4.82 10.23 2.59
CA GLY A 35 5.07 11.58 3.09
C GLY A 35 3.82 12.22 3.72
N ALA A 36 2.66 12.07 3.08
CA ALA A 36 1.38 12.52 3.64
C ALA A 36 1.06 11.77 4.94
N ALA A 37 1.22 10.45 4.97
CA ALA A 37 1.02 9.66 6.19
C ALA A 37 1.91 10.14 7.34
N ARG A 38 3.17 10.46 7.06
CA ARG A 38 4.12 11.02 8.02
C ARG A 38 3.71 12.41 8.52
N GLU A 39 3.29 13.30 7.63
CA GLU A 39 2.84 14.65 7.98
C GLU A 39 1.64 14.59 8.93
N ARG A 40 0.61 13.80 8.55
CA ARG A 40 -0.60 13.58 9.35
C ARG A 40 -0.30 12.92 10.69
N ALA A 41 0.55 11.89 10.70
CA ALA A 41 0.98 11.22 11.92
C ALA A 41 1.64 12.22 12.88
N ARG A 42 2.54 13.07 12.39
CA ARG A 42 3.21 14.09 13.19
C ARG A 42 2.23 15.10 13.79
N GLU A 43 1.27 15.58 13.01
CA GLU A 43 0.23 16.53 13.47
C GLU A 43 -0.65 15.94 14.57
N ALA A 44 -0.96 14.64 14.47
CA ALA A 44 -1.82 13.94 15.42
C ALA A 44 -1.04 13.30 16.60
N GLY A 45 0.30 13.42 16.65
CA GLY A 45 1.11 12.74 17.66
C GLY A 45 1.09 11.21 17.54
N LEU A 46 0.89 10.69 16.33
CA LEU A 46 0.77 9.27 16.01
C LEU A 46 2.00 8.74 15.27
N ARG A 47 2.08 7.42 15.09
CA ARG A 47 3.09 6.78 14.24
C ARG A 47 2.66 6.78 12.77
N ALA A 48 3.63 6.81 11.86
CA ALA A 48 3.40 6.62 10.43
C ALA A 48 3.80 5.19 10.03
N VAL A 49 2.86 4.42 9.49
CA VAL A 49 3.08 3.01 9.12
C VAL A 49 2.85 2.83 7.62
N ALA A 50 3.74 2.11 6.94
CA ALA A 50 3.48 1.64 5.58
C ALA A 50 2.93 0.21 5.63
N VAL A 51 1.78 -0.04 5.01
CA VAL A 51 1.22 -1.38 4.83
C VAL A 51 1.40 -1.77 3.36
N THR A 52 2.12 -2.86 3.11
CA THR A 52 2.39 -3.35 1.76
C THR A 52 2.15 -4.84 1.62
N PHE A 53 2.29 -5.36 0.40
CA PHE A 53 1.92 -6.73 0.04
C PHE A 53 3.07 -7.44 -0.65
N SER A 54 3.31 -8.69 -0.25
CA SER A 54 4.27 -9.59 -0.90
C SER A 54 3.72 -11.02 -0.96
N PRO A 55 3.63 -11.66 -2.14
CA PRO A 55 3.84 -11.06 -3.47
C PRO A 55 2.82 -9.95 -3.76
N ARG A 56 3.00 -9.21 -4.87
CA ARG A 56 1.99 -8.24 -5.30
C ARG A 56 0.70 -8.95 -5.71
N PRO A 57 -0.49 -8.32 -5.57
CA PRO A 57 -1.76 -8.96 -5.87
C PRO A 57 -1.86 -9.59 -7.26
N ASP A 58 -1.35 -8.92 -8.29
CA ASP A 58 -1.33 -9.43 -9.66
C ASP A 58 -0.38 -10.62 -9.83
N VAL A 59 0.78 -10.61 -9.15
CA VAL A 59 1.70 -11.77 -9.13
C VAL A 59 1.05 -12.97 -8.44
N ALA A 60 0.31 -12.74 -7.34
CA ALA A 60 -0.36 -13.80 -6.60
C ALA A 60 -1.53 -14.43 -7.38
N LEU A 61 -2.32 -13.60 -8.07
CA LEU A 61 -3.56 -14.02 -8.71
C LEU A 61 -3.39 -14.44 -10.17
N ARG A 62 -2.39 -13.88 -10.87
CA ARG A 62 -2.14 -14.09 -12.31
C ARG A 62 -0.63 -14.12 -12.58
N PRO A 63 0.09 -15.12 -12.04
CA PRO A 63 1.56 -15.17 -12.14
C PRO A 63 2.06 -15.17 -13.58
N ASP A 64 1.34 -15.83 -14.50
CA ASP A 64 1.74 -15.93 -15.92
C ASP A 64 1.61 -14.60 -16.70
N GLU A 65 0.82 -13.65 -16.20
CA GLU A 65 0.60 -12.33 -16.81
C GLU A 65 1.42 -11.22 -16.14
N ALA A 66 2.00 -11.51 -14.97
CA ALA A 66 2.60 -10.50 -14.13
C ALA A 66 4.00 -10.08 -14.62
N LEU A 67 4.21 -8.78 -14.81
CA LEU A 67 5.54 -8.23 -15.06
C LEU A 67 6.41 -8.32 -13.79
N PRO A 68 7.74 -8.44 -13.94
CA PRO A 68 8.68 -8.43 -12.82
C PRO A 68 8.53 -7.21 -11.92
N ASP A 69 8.91 -7.38 -10.65
CA ASP A 69 8.94 -6.30 -9.67
C ASP A 69 9.98 -5.24 -10.06
N LEU A 70 9.71 -3.98 -9.70
CA LEU A 70 10.62 -2.85 -9.97
C LEU A 70 11.79 -2.79 -8.97
N CYS A 71 11.65 -3.44 -7.83
CA CYS A 71 12.70 -3.61 -6.83
C CYS A 71 12.42 -4.86 -5.98
N SER A 72 13.45 -5.37 -5.32
CA SER A 72 13.29 -6.43 -4.32
C SER A 72 12.39 -5.98 -3.15
N LEU A 73 11.89 -6.94 -2.36
CA LEU A 73 11.11 -6.65 -1.15
C LEU A 73 11.96 -5.86 -0.14
N GLU A 74 13.22 -6.24 0.01
CA GLU A 74 14.19 -5.64 0.92
C GLU A 74 14.41 -4.16 0.56
N GLU A 75 14.67 -3.87 -0.72
CA GLU A 75 14.78 -2.49 -1.20
C GLU A 75 13.47 -1.71 -1.05
N ARG A 76 12.32 -2.36 -1.27
CA ARG A 76 11.01 -1.70 -1.11
C ARG A 76 10.83 -1.26 0.34
N VAL A 77 11.13 -2.11 1.31
CA VAL A 77 11.09 -1.78 2.74
C VAL A 77 12.04 -0.63 3.06
N GLU A 78 13.30 -0.71 2.62
CA GLU A 78 14.29 0.36 2.85
C GLU A 78 13.83 1.70 2.26
N ARG A 79 13.28 1.69 1.04
CA ARG A 79 12.77 2.88 0.37
C ARG A 79 11.52 3.44 1.05
N LEU A 80 10.65 2.60 1.62
CA LEU A 80 9.49 3.04 2.40
C LEU A 80 9.90 3.74 3.70
N VAL A 81 10.88 3.18 4.42
CA VAL A 81 11.46 3.82 5.60
C VAL A 81 12.09 5.17 5.24
N ARG A 82 12.91 5.22 4.18
CA ARG A 82 13.48 6.48 3.67
C ARG A 82 12.42 7.49 3.23
N ALA A 83 11.27 7.04 2.76
CA ALA A 83 10.15 7.90 2.39
C ALA A 83 9.38 8.47 3.61
N GLY A 84 9.67 7.99 4.82
CA GLY A 84 9.13 8.53 6.07
C GLY A 84 8.25 7.57 6.87
N ALA A 85 8.15 6.30 6.48
CA ALA A 85 7.50 5.29 7.30
C ALA A 85 8.36 5.02 8.56
N GLY A 86 7.77 5.10 9.75
CA GLY A 86 8.42 4.70 10.99
C GLY A 86 8.38 3.19 11.22
N ASP A 87 7.47 2.51 10.53
CA ASP A 87 7.30 1.06 10.56
C ASP A 87 6.74 0.58 9.20
N VAL A 88 7.06 -0.66 8.82
CA VAL A 88 6.62 -1.26 7.55
C VAL A 88 6.06 -2.65 7.82
N VAL A 89 4.75 -2.81 7.57
CA VAL A 89 4.05 -4.08 7.67
C VAL A 89 3.94 -4.69 6.27
N VAL A 90 4.49 -5.88 6.10
CA VAL A 90 4.40 -6.65 4.85
C VAL A 90 3.37 -7.76 5.04
N ILE A 91 2.20 -7.60 4.41
CA ILE A 91 1.12 -8.59 4.45
C ILE A 91 1.33 -9.62 3.33
N PRO A 92 1.37 -10.93 3.65
CA PRO A 92 1.35 -11.98 2.63
C PRO A 92 0.08 -11.89 1.79
N PHE A 93 0.21 -11.69 0.47
CA PHE A 93 -0.97 -11.67 -0.39
C PHE A 93 -1.29 -13.07 -0.90
N THR A 94 -2.40 -13.64 -0.44
CA THR A 94 -2.85 -14.99 -0.80
C THR A 94 -4.24 -14.96 -1.44
N ALA A 95 -4.69 -16.09 -1.98
CA ALA A 95 -6.04 -16.22 -2.51
C ALA A 95 -7.11 -15.96 -1.44
N GLU A 96 -6.87 -16.40 -0.20
CA GLU A 96 -7.78 -16.16 0.93
C GLU A 96 -7.85 -14.68 1.29
N LEU A 97 -6.73 -13.95 1.23
CA LEU A 97 -6.74 -12.49 1.40
C LEU A 97 -7.51 -11.81 0.26
N ALA A 98 -7.37 -12.29 -0.98
CA ALA A 98 -8.08 -11.74 -2.13
C ALA A 98 -9.61 -11.89 -2.02
N GLU A 99 -10.08 -12.93 -1.31
CA GLU A 99 -11.51 -13.16 -1.07
C GLU A 99 -12.05 -12.41 0.16
N MET A 100 -11.18 -11.78 0.96
CA MET A 100 -11.56 -11.04 2.16
C MET A 100 -12.38 -9.79 1.82
N SER A 101 -13.48 -9.56 2.56
CA SER A 101 -14.29 -8.35 2.38
C SER A 101 -13.52 -7.11 2.86
N ALA A 102 -13.86 -5.96 2.27
CA ALA A 102 -13.28 -4.69 2.69
C ALA A 102 -13.57 -4.38 4.17
N VAL A 103 -14.78 -4.69 4.65
CA VAL A 103 -15.20 -4.49 6.04
C VAL A 103 -14.25 -5.20 6.99
N VAL A 104 -14.07 -6.51 6.79
CA VAL A 104 -13.20 -7.33 7.65
C VAL A 104 -11.77 -6.81 7.64
N PHE A 105 -11.24 -6.48 6.46
CA PHE A 105 -9.86 -6.00 6.35
C PHE A 105 -9.67 -4.62 7.02
N VAL A 106 -10.65 -3.72 6.88
CA VAL A 106 -10.65 -2.41 7.54
C VAL A 106 -10.73 -2.56 9.07
N ASP A 107 -11.56 -3.47 9.57
CA ASP A 107 -11.67 -3.73 11.00
C ASP A 107 -10.35 -4.27 11.57
N LEU A 108 -9.67 -5.18 10.86
CA LEU A 108 -8.34 -5.66 11.26
C LEU A 108 -7.31 -4.52 11.31
N LEU A 109 -7.28 -3.62 10.31
CA LEU A 109 -6.40 -2.46 10.33
C LEU A 109 -6.71 -1.51 11.49
N ARG A 110 -7.99 -1.31 11.79
CA ARG A 110 -8.43 -0.42 12.88
C ARG A 110 -8.11 -1.01 14.25
N ASP A 111 -8.43 -2.28 14.46
CA ASP A 111 -8.45 -2.91 15.78
C ASP A 111 -7.09 -3.48 16.18
N GLU A 112 -6.36 -4.06 15.22
CA GLU A 112 -5.09 -4.74 15.51
C GLU A 112 -3.88 -3.85 15.23
N LEU A 113 -3.90 -3.11 14.11
CA LEU A 113 -2.81 -2.18 13.79
C LEU A 113 -3.02 -0.80 14.45
N GLY A 114 -4.26 -0.42 14.74
CA GLY A 114 -4.58 0.87 15.36
C GLY A 114 -4.71 2.04 14.38
N VAL A 115 -5.10 1.77 13.12
CA VAL A 115 -5.22 2.81 12.09
C VAL A 115 -6.31 3.83 12.46
N ARG A 116 -5.94 5.12 12.45
CA ARG A 116 -6.83 6.27 12.65
C ARG A 116 -7.10 7.04 11.37
N GLU A 117 -6.09 7.16 10.51
CA GLU A 117 -6.22 7.76 9.18
C GLU A 117 -5.50 6.87 8.17
N LEU A 118 -6.04 6.82 6.95
CA LEU A 118 -5.50 6.04 5.85
C LEU A 118 -5.09 6.98 4.70
N CYS A 119 -3.83 6.96 4.31
CA CYS A 119 -3.29 7.69 3.17
C CYS A 119 -3.17 6.77 1.96
N VAL A 120 -3.83 7.11 0.85
CA VAL A 120 -3.84 6.30 -0.37
C VAL A 120 -3.84 7.16 -1.63
N GLY A 121 -3.53 6.57 -2.78
CA GLY A 121 -3.76 7.24 -4.07
C GLY A 121 -5.26 7.29 -4.41
N GLU A 122 -5.67 8.22 -5.27
CA GLU A 122 -7.09 8.42 -5.64
C GLU A 122 -7.76 7.17 -6.23
N ASP A 123 -7.02 6.37 -7.02
CA ASP A 123 -7.53 5.14 -7.64
C ASP A 123 -7.37 3.89 -6.75
N PHE A 124 -7.09 4.10 -5.46
CA PHE A 124 -6.93 3.00 -4.52
C PHE A 124 -8.28 2.32 -4.25
N ALA A 125 -8.22 0.99 -4.19
CA ALA A 125 -9.33 0.17 -3.74
C ALA A 125 -8.81 -1.13 -3.11
N LEU A 126 -9.58 -1.67 -2.17
CA LEU A 126 -9.29 -2.90 -1.45
C LEU A 126 -10.53 -3.78 -1.27
N GLY A 127 -10.32 -4.94 -0.66
CA GLY A 127 -11.34 -5.97 -0.47
C GLY A 127 -11.59 -6.79 -1.73
N ARG A 128 -12.41 -7.83 -1.58
CA ARG A 128 -12.78 -8.77 -2.64
C ARG A 128 -13.19 -8.03 -3.91
N ASN A 129 -12.57 -8.39 -5.03
CA ASN A 129 -12.80 -7.76 -6.33
C ASN A 129 -12.66 -6.23 -6.33
N ARG A 130 -11.81 -5.66 -5.45
CA ARG A 130 -11.63 -4.21 -5.29
C ARG A 130 -12.95 -3.49 -4.95
N ALA A 131 -13.83 -4.13 -4.18
CA ALA A 131 -15.18 -3.63 -3.91
C ALA A 131 -15.23 -2.34 -3.06
N ALA A 132 -14.15 -1.94 -2.39
CA ALA A 132 -14.10 -0.70 -1.63
C ALA A 132 -13.01 0.24 -2.17
N ASP A 133 -13.44 1.24 -2.92
CA ASP A 133 -12.64 2.41 -3.32
C ASP A 133 -12.64 3.49 -2.23
N VAL A 134 -12.04 4.65 -2.51
CA VAL A 134 -11.92 5.75 -1.53
C VAL A 134 -13.28 6.20 -0.95
N PRO A 135 -14.34 6.45 -1.75
CA PRO A 135 -15.68 6.71 -1.23
C PRO A 135 -16.18 5.61 -0.29
N ALA A 136 -16.14 4.35 -0.71
CA ALA A 136 -16.61 3.23 0.11
C ALA A 136 -15.82 3.11 1.43
N LEU A 137 -14.50 3.32 1.41
CA LEU A 137 -13.68 3.31 2.63
C LEU A 137 -14.08 4.42 3.62
N ARG A 138 -14.52 5.58 3.12
CA ARG A 138 -15.06 6.65 3.97
C ARG A 138 -16.41 6.28 4.56
N GLU A 139 -17.26 5.59 3.81
CA GLU A 139 -18.54 5.05 4.33
C GLU A 139 -18.33 3.97 5.40
N LEU A 140 -17.23 3.21 5.32
CA LEU A 140 -16.77 2.30 6.38
C LEU A 140 -16.15 3.02 7.59
N GLY A 141 -16.25 4.34 7.65
CA GLY A 141 -15.83 5.14 8.80
C GLY A 141 -14.33 5.30 8.94
N LEU A 142 -13.56 5.20 7.84
CA LEU A 142 -12.15 5.60 7.82
C LEU A 142 -12.01 7.06 7.38
N THR A 143 -11.11 7.79 8.05
CA THR A 143 -10.60 9.05 7.53
C THR A 143 -9.59 8.75 6.43
N VAL A 144 -9.95 8.98 5.17
CA VAL A 144 -9.10 8.69 4.01
C VAL A 144 -8.55 9.99 3.40
N ILE A 145 -7.21 10.09 3.38
CA ILE A 145 -6.45 11.20 2.82
C ILE A 145 -5.86 10.79 1.46
N CYS A 146 -6.17 11.56 0.42
CA CYS A 146 -5.62 11.38 -0.92
C CYS A 146 -4.69 12.56 -1.22
N PRO A 147 -3.35 12.36 -1.22
CA PRO A 147 -2.46 13.44 -1.60
C PRO A 147 -2.48 13.67 -3.12
N PRO A 148 -2.09 14.87 -3.58
CA PRO A 148 -2.12 15.21 -5.00
C PRO A 148 -1.34 14.22 -5.88
N LEU A 149 -1.87 13.96 -7.07
CA LEU A 149 -1.26 13.07 -8.04
C LEU A 149 0.10 13.60 -8.50
N VAL A 150 1.06 12.69 -8.62
CA VAL A 150 2.36 12.97 -9.26
C VAL A 150 2.32 12.49 -10.71
N LEU A 151 2.56 13.41 -11.63
CA LEU A 151 2.64 13.10 -13.06
C LEU A 151 4.04 12.62 -13.43
N ALA A 152 4.10 11.76 -14.45
CA ALA A 152 5.32 11.40 -15.14
C ALA A 152 5.76 12.55 -16.06
N GLU A 153 7.01 12.50 -16.55
CA GLU A 153 7.59 13.54 -17.41
C GLU A 153 6.80 13.76 -18.71
N ASP A 154 6.13 12.72 -19.21
CA ASP A 154 5.24 12.78 -20.38
C ASP A 154 3.83 13.30 -20.07
N GLY A 155 3.61 13.84 -18.86
CA GLY A 155 2.32 14.37 -18.40
C GLY A 155 1.29 13.29 -18.03
N GLY A 156 1.59 12.01 -18.26
CA GLY A 156 0.74 10.90 -17.86
C GLY A 156 0.82 10.60 -16.35
N LYS A 157 -0.11 9.79 -15.84
CA LYS A 157 -0.07 9.33 -14.45
C LYS A 157 1.18 8.48 -14.18
N LEU A 158 1.97 8.86 -13.17
CA LEU A 158 3.06 8.00 -12.68
C LEU A 158 2.48 6.83 -11.88
N SER A 159 2.67 5.61 -12.37
CA SER A 159 2.23 4.37 -11.71
C SER A 159 3.24 3.24 -11.89
N SER A 160 3.31 2.31 -10.93
CA SER A 160 4.16 1.12 -11.07
C SER A 160 3.84 0.31 -12.33
N SER A 161 2.57 0.22 -12.75
CA SER A 161 2.20 -0.49 -13.98
C SER A 161 2.83 0.13 -15.23
N THR A 162 2.84 1.46 -15.33
CA THR A 162 3.52 2.16 -16.45
C THR A 162 5.03 1.99 -16.37
N LEU A 163 5.61 2.08 -15.16
CA LEU A 163 7.04 1.89 -14.96
C LEU A 163 7.50 0.47 -15.32
N ARG A 164 6.76 -0.57 -14.91
CA ARG A 164 7.06 -1.97 -15.26
C ARG A 164 7.01 -2.19 -16.77
N ARG A 165 6.00 -1.65 -17.46
CA ARG A 165 5.93 -1.74 -18.92
C ARG A 165 7.12 -1.06 -19.59
N ARG A 166 7.52 0.14 -19.13
CA ARG A 166 8.70 0.84 -19.65
C ARG A 166 9.99 0.04 -19.41
N ALA A 167 10.16 -0.52 -18.21
CA ALA A 167 11.33 -1.36 -17.88
C ALA A 167 11.40 -2.64 -18.73
N ALA A 168 10.26 -3.31 -18.94
CA ALA A 168 10.17 -4.51 -19.77
C ALA A 168 10.52 -4.22 -21.25
N VAL A 169 10.05 -3.10 -21.80
CA VAL A 169 10.36 -2.70 -23.18
C VAL A 169 11.83 -2.27 -23.33
N ALA A 170 12.41 -1.66 -22.31
CA ALA A 170 13.80 -1.19 -22.34
C ALA A 170 14.84 -2.32 -22.24
N GLY A 171 14.42 -3.58 -21.99
CA GLY A 171 15.33 -4.71 -21.82
C GLY A 171 16.26 -4.60 -20.60
N VAL A 172 15.99 -3.63 -19.71
CA VAL A 172 16.77 -3.43 -18.48
C VAL A 172 16.19 -4.37 -17.43
N GLY A 173 16.76 -5.57 -17.36
CA GLY A 173 16.74 -6.32 -16.11
C GLY A 173 17.29 -5.40 -15.03
N ALA A 174 16.50 -5.19 -13.97
CA ALA A 174 16.85 -4.36 -12.83
C ALA A 174 18.32 -4.61 -12.43
N ARG A 175 19.15 -3.57 -12.57
CA ARG A 175 20.48 -3.49 -11.97
C ARG A 175 20.42 -2.45 -10.86
#